data_AF-F4MYU3-F1
#
_entry.id   AF-F4MYU3-F1
#
_cell.length_a   1.000
_cell.length_b   1.000
_cell.length_c   1.000
_cell.angle_alpha   90.00
_cell.angle_beta   90.00
_cell.angle_gamma   90.00
#
_symmetry.space_group_name_H-M   'P 1'
#
loop_
_entity.id
_entity.type
_entity.pdbx_description
1 polymer ?
#
loop_
_entity_poly.entity_id
_entity_poly.type
_entity_poly.pdbx_seq_one_letter_code
_entity_poly.pdbx_strand_id
1 'polypeptide(L)' 'EPGELELPSSKDAAITARWIKDCLAGVLPIPDSIQKQLACCLVAVGQVNTVELAQQQINDLYGIIITR' A
#
# COMPACT_ATOMS: atom_id res chain seq x y z
N GLU A 1 9.78 16.47 -0.46
CA GLU A 1 10.04 15.02 -0.35
C GLU A 1 8.84 14.33 0.29
N PRO A 2 8.09 13.47 -0.43
CA PRO A 2 7.10 12.60 0.21
C PRO A 2 7.84 11.68 1.21
N GLY A 3 7.28 11.52 2.41
CA GLY A 3 7.94 11.00 3.59
C GLY A 3 8.84 9.79 3.34
N GLU A 4 10.08 9.90 3.80
CA GLU A 4 11.08 8.84 3.80
C GLU A 4 10.48 7.62 4.51
N LEU A 5 10.07 6.62 3.71
CA LEU A 5 9.60 5.33 4.22
C LEU A 5 10.73 4.72 5.03
N GLU A 6 10.53 4.55 6.33
CA GLU A 6 11.48 3.82 7.17
C GLU A 6 11.62 2.41 6.61
N LEU A 7 12.76 2.17 5.95
CA LEU A 7 13.07 0.88 5.38
C LEU A 7 13.44 -0.09 6.50
N PRO A 8 12.97 -1.34 6.43
CA PRO A 8 13.37 -2.35 7.41
C PRO A 8 14.88 -2.57 7.41
N SER A 9 15.42 -2.92 8.57
CA SER A 9 16.86 -3.08 8.81
C SER A 9 17.54 -4.17 7.96
N SER A 10 16.77 -5.13 7.45
CA SER A 10 17.22 -6.20 6.57
C SER A 10 16.08 -6.67 5.65
N LYS A 11 16.42 -7.44 4.62
CA LYS A 11 15.49 -8.08 3.67
C LYS A 11 15.19 -9.54 4.03
N ASP A 12 15.52 -9.96 5.25
CA ASP A 12 15.22 -11.31 5.71
C ASP A 12 13.71 -11.56 5.72
N ALA A 13 13.30 -12.78 5.34
CA ALA A 13 11.90 -13.12 5.17
C ALA A 13 11.04 -12.80 6.41
N ALA A 14 11.56 -13.06 7.61
CA ALA A 14 10.86 -12.76 8.87
C ALA A 14 10.65 -11.25 9.08
N ILE A 15 11.66 -10.44 8.73
CA ILE A 15 11.61 -8.98 8.85
C ILE A 15 10.65 -8.41 7.81
N THR A 16 10.72 -8.87 6.56
CA THR A 16 9.78 -8.47 5.50
C THR A 16 8.35 -8.84 5.86
N ALA A 17 8.10 -10.04 6.36
CA ALA A 17 6.76 -10.46 6.79
C ALA A 17 6.23 -9.61 7.94
N ARG A 18 7.09 -9.21 8.88
CA ARG A 18 6.72 -8.30 9.97
C ARG A 18 6.37 -6.91 9.45
N TRP A 19 7.21 -6.34 8.59
CA TRP A 19 6.98 -5.04 7.98
C TRP A 19 5.65 -5.01 7.19
N ILE A 20 5.35 -6.07 6.42
CA ILE A 20 4.05 -6.21 5.74
C ILE A 20 2.88 -6.20 6.74
N LYS A 21 2.99 -6.91 7.88
CA LYS A 21 1.95 -6.91 8.91
C LYS A 21 1.74 -5.52 9.51
N ASP A 22 2.81 -4.80 9.78
CA ASP A 22 2.73 -3.45 10.34
C ASP A 22 2.10 -2.47 9.32
N CYS A 23 2.39 -2.61 8.01
CA CYS A 23 1.67 -1.88 6.96
C CYS A 23 0.17 -2.20 6.91
N LEU A 24 -0.20 -3.49 6.97
CA LEU A 24 -1.61 -3.91 6.95
C LEU A 24 -2.37 -3.50 8.22
N ALA A 25 -1.67 -3.32 9.34
CA ALA A 25 -2.21 -2.83 10.59
C ALA A 25 -2.34 -1.30 10.65
N GLY A 26 -1.87 -0.56 9.63
CA GLY A 26 -1.89 0.90 9.60
C GLY A 26 -0.75 1.56 10.39
N VAL A 27 0.19 0.80 10.93
CA VAL A 27 1.33 1.32 11.70
C VAL A 27 2.35 1.99 10.79
N LEU A 28 2.54 1.43 9.59
CA LEU A 28 3.41 1.99 8.55
C LEU A 28 2.62 2.23 7.27
N PRO A 29 2.95 3.27 6.48
CA PRO A 29 2.32 3.47 5.18
C PRO A 29 2.67 2.36 4.20
N ILE A 30 1.70 2.01 3.36
CA ILE A 30 1.94 1.14 2.19
C ILE A 30 2.63 2.00 1.11
N PRO A 31 3.74 1.56 0.51
CA PRO A 31 4.39 2.29 -0.57
C PRO A 31 3.48 2.55 -1.77
N ASP A 32 3.57 3.75 -2.35
CA ASP A 32 2.79 4.17 -3.53
C ASP A 32 2.92 3.20 -4.71
N SER A 33 4.12 2.62 -4.91
CA SER A 33 4.35 1.65 -5.98
C SER A 33 3.52 0.37 -5.81
N ILE A 34 3.35 -0.11 -4.58
CA ILE A 34 2.53 -1.28 -4.25
C ILE A 34 1.04 -0.93 -4.41
N GLN A 35 0.62 0.25 -3.96
CA GLN A 35 -0.75 0.73 -4.16
C GLN A 35 -1.11 0.82 -5.65
N LYS A 36 -0.20 1.33 -6.49
CA LYS A 36 -0.37 1.37 -7.94
C LYS A 36 -0.42 -0.01 -8.58
N GLN A 37 0.39 -0.95 -8.10
CA GLN A 37 0.31 -2.33 -8.56
C GLN A 37 -1.06 -2.95 -8.22
N LEU A 38 -1.59 -2.71 -7.02
CA LEU A 38 -2.92 -3.14 -6.63
C LEU A 38 -4.01 -2.51 -7.51
N ALA A 39 -3.91 -1.22 -7.82
CA ALA A 39 -4.83 -0.54 -8.74
C ALA A 39 -4.88 -1.23 -10.12
N CYS A 40 -3.71 -1.58 -10.67
CA CYS A 40 -3.63 -2.35 -11.92
C CYS A 40 -4.30 -3.73 -11.79
N CYS A 41 -4.08 -4.43 -10.67
CA CYS A 41 -4.72 -5.73 -10.42
C CYS A 41 -6.25 -5.62 -10.42
N LEU A 42 -6.83 -4.62 -9.76
CA LEU A 42 -8.28 -4.40 -9.71
C LEU A 42 -8.89 -4.18 -11.10
N VAL A 43 -8.20 -3.46 -11.97
CA VAL A 43 -8.63 -3.28 -13.36
C VAL A 43 -8.51 -4.57 -14.14
N ALA A 44 -7.40 -5.30 -14.00
CA ALA A 44 -7.15 -6.55 -14.72
C ALA A 44 -8.20 -7.64 -14.41
N VAL A 45 -8.74 -7.66 -13.18
CA VAL A 45 -9.81 -8.60 -12.78
C VAL A 45 -11.23 -8.03 -12.99
N GLY A 46 -11.35 -6.86 -13.62
CA GLY A 46 -12.65 -6.26 -13.96
C GLY A 46 -13.43 -5.67 -12.76
N GLN A 47 -12.77 -5.43 -11.62
CA GLN A 47 -13.41 -4.84 -10.43
C GLN A 47 -13.57 -3.32 -10.55
N VAL A 48 -12.65 -2.65 -11.25
CA VAL A 48 -12.66 -1.20 -11.47
C VAL A 48 -12.35 -0.91 -12.94
N ASN A 49 -12.94 0.15 -13.50
CA ASN A 49 -12.85 0.45 -14.94
C ASN A 49 -11.50 1.07 -15.37
N THR A 50 -10.84 1.81 -14.48
CA THR A 50 -9.57 2.49 -14.78
C THR A 50 -8.61 2.43 -13.61
N VAL A 51 -7.31 2.52 -13.90
CA VAL A 51 -6.26 2.48 -12.87
C VAL A 51 -6.33 3.73 -11.99
N GLU A 52 -6.69 4.88 -12.57
CA GLU A 52 -6.83 6.15 -11.85
C GLU A 52 -7.97 6.09 -10.83
N LEU A 53 -9.12 5.52 -11.22
CA LEU A 53 -10.25 5.34 -10.31
C LEU A 53 -9.90 4.35 -9.19
N ALA A 54 -9.23 3.25 -9.52
CA ALA A 54 -8.80 2.27 -8.53
C ALA A 54 -7.77 2.87 -7.56
N GLN A 55 -6.81 3.66 -8.06
CA GLN A 55 -5.82 4.35 -7.24
C GLN A 55 -6.48 5.34 -6.28
N GLN A 56 -7.47 6.11 -6.74
CA GLN A 56 -8.19 7.03 -5.87
C GLN A 56 -8.95 6.28 -4.75
N GLN A 57 -9.66 5.20 -5.09
CA GLN A 57 -10.35 4.36 -4.10
C GLN A 57 -9.38 3.78 -3.05
N ILE A 58 -8.19 3.33 -3.49
CA ILE A 58 -7.13 2.83 -2.60
C ILE A 58 -6.64 3.95 -1.68
N ASN A 59 -6.33 5.13 -2.22
CA ASN A 59 -5.86 6.27 -1.43
C ASN A 59 -6.89 6.70 -0.38
N ASP A 60 -8.18 6.72 -0.73
CA ASP A 60 -9.27 7.07 0.19
C ASP A 60 -9.37 6.03 1.33
N LEU A 61 -9.22 4.73 1.01
CA LEU A 61 -9.30 3.65 1.99
C LEU A 61 -8.10 3.65 2.96
N TYR A 62 -6.87 3.82 2.45
CA TYR A 62 -5.65 3.78 3.28
C TYR A 62 -5.32 5.13 3.94
N GLY A 63 -5.79 6.26 3.40
CA GLY A 63 -5.71 7.57 4.07
C GLY A 63 -6.50 7.63 5.37
N ILE A 64 -7.58 6.85 5.49
CA ILE A 64 -8.37 6.72 6.73
C ILE A 64 -7.65 5.84 7.76
N ILE A 65 -6.94 4.80 7.31
CA ILE A 65 -6.32 3.78 8.18
C ILE A 65 -5.12 4.35 8.95
N ILE A 66 -4.34 5.26 8.37
CA ILE A 66 -3.14 5.85 9.02
C ILE A 66 -3.50 7.00 9.99
N THR A 67 -4.70 7.57 9.88
CA THR A 67 -5.15 8.68 10.74
C THR A 67 -5.84 8.17 12.03
N ARG A 68 -5.93 6.86 12.24
CA ARG A 68 -6.52 6.20 13.42
C ARG A 68 -5.47 5.51 14.25
#